data_AF-A0A818PVF3-F1
#
_entry.id   AF-A0A818PVF3-F1
#
_cell.length_a   1.000
_cell.length_b   1.000
_cell.length_c   1.000
_cell.angle_alpha   90.00
_cell.angle_beta   90.00
_cell.angle_gamma   90.00
#
_symmetry.space_group_name_H-M   'P 1'
#
loop_
_entity.id
_entity.type
_entity.pdbx_description
1 polymer ?
#
loop_
_entity_poly.entity_id
_entity_poly.type
_entity_poly.pdbx_seq_one_letter_code
_entity_poly.pdbx_strand_id
1 'polypeptide(L)'
;MIVFNRKTHLSKYWFLYGIFFSVILAFIYPEFGSKEGLLKPEWTIKSLGTIIIFLLNGCSIRKEELYRTVLQYRIHLCIQLFSFLICPILFTILSTIYRSLTYQYQISIGIKALGTLPSPVSTAAVVVRAIGGNEAIAMLNSTIGSLLGTMLTPILLYMMLGGTFVGAQHSFIHVLISLSSTILLPISIGQLLRIYFPLAVNRIMPYSNIINNWILLGNIYVTFCQTFKQHGSLDLTFINFIILFMTILVIQILLIVVLFFACQKSHVRPNDTIAIIFCGSQKSLTSGMPILQMIFPDNISITIPLLIYHPMQIILGNYLTGRFQRWLKDAKHEWHHRISGRIAIKKKMSTPSRLRLMRDFKQLQKDPPAGIAAVPSDDNILIWHAFILGPSDTPFEDGTFRLLLEFTESYPNKPPSVRFTSKMFHPNVYADGGICLDILQNRWSPTYDVSAILTSIQSLLDEPNVSSPANSEAANLYQTNRREYEKRVKTTVEQSWNAEPTLASNLRI
;
A
#
# COMPACT_ATOMS: atom_id res chain seq x y z
N MET A 1 21.90 -7.08 -28.61
CA MET A 1 23.25 -6.87 -28.05
C MET A 1 23.09 -6.36 -26.61
N ILE A 2 23.06 -7.28 -25.64
CA ILE A 2 22.82 -6.96 -24.23
C ILE A 2 24.18 -6.61 -23.61
N VAL A 3 24.46 -5.32 -23.44
CA VAL A 3 25.64 -4.87 -22.70
C VAL A 3 25.36 -5.09 -21.21
N PHE A 4 25.72 -6.29 -20.73
CA PHE A 4 25.92 -6.53 -19.31
C PHE A 4 27.12 -5.69 -18.87
N ASN A 5 26.86 -4.49 -18.34
CA ASN A 5 27.88 -3.67 -17.72
C ASN A 5 28.33 -4.38 -16.43
N ARG A 6 29.37 -5.24 -16.53
CA ARG A 6 30.04 -5.86 -15.39
C ARG A 6 30.74 -4.76 -14.61
N LYS A 7 30.01 -4.15 -13.67
CA LYS A 7 30.58 -3.34 -12.60
C LYS A 7 31.70 -4.14 -11.92
N THR A 8 32.90 -3.57 -11.88
CA THR A 8 34.08 -4.16 -11.23
C THR A 8 33.76 -4.48 -9.76
N HIS A 9 34.42 -5.50 -9.18
CA HIS A 9 34.23 -5.87 -7.76
C HIS A 9 34.34 -4.64 -6.83
N LEU A 10 35.30 -3.75 -7.13
CA LEU A 10 35.50 -2.50 -6.41
C LEU A 10 34.25 -1.59 -6.44
N SER A 11 33.63 -1.41 -7.61
CA SER A 11 32.42 -0.58 -7.74
C SER A 11 31.18 -1.19 -7.07
N LYS A 12 31.19 -2.49 -6.74
CA LYS A 12 30.10 -3.17 -6.03
C LYS A 12 30.19 -2.99 -4.51
N TYR A 13 31.40 -2.92 -3.96
CA TYR A 13 31.64 -2.85 -2.52
C TYR A 13 32.30 -1.55 -2.05
N TRP A 14 32.40 -0.53 -2.91
CA TRP A 14 33.06 0.76 -2.63
C TRP A 14 32.58 1.40 -1.32
N PHE A 15 31.28 1.32 -1.01
CA PHE A 15 30.73 1.91 0.20
C PHE A 15 31.27 1.22 1.47
N LEU A 16 31.45 -0.10 1.46
CA LEU A 16 32.01 -0.85 2.58
C LEU A 16 33.49 -0.47 2.80
N TYR A 17 34.27 -0.37 1.72
CA TYR A 17 35.64 0.13 1.78
C TYR A 17 35.69 1.58 2.27
N GLY A 18 34.73 2.41 1.85
CA GLY A 18 34.59 3.78 2.31
C GLY A 18 34.41 3.87 3.82
N ILE A 19 33.65 2.97 4.45
CA ILE A 19 33.50 2.95 5.92
C ILE A 19 34.84 2.71 6.60
N PHE A 20 35.57 1.67 6.18
CA PHE A 20 36.91 1.40 6.72
C PHE A 20 37.85 2.58 6.53
N PHE A 21 37.84 3.19 5.35
CA PHE A 21 38.63 4.37 5.06
C PHE A 21 38.26 5.56 5.95
N SER A 22 36.96 5.84 6.15
CA SER A 22 36.48 6.89 7.05
C SER A 22 36.95 6.68 8.50
N VAL A 23 36.94 5.44 9.00
CA VAL A 23 37.41 5.12 10.35
C VAL A 23 38.92 5.34 10.48
N ILE A 24 39.70 4.85 9.52
CA ILE A 24 41.17 5.01 9.51
C ILE A 24 41.52 6.50 9.39
N LEU A 25 40.85 7.24 8.51
CA LEU A 25 41.07 8.67 8.33
C LEU A 25 40.74 9.44 9.61
N ALA A 26 39.66 9.07 10.31
CA ALA A 26 39.29 9.68 11.59
C ALA A 26 40.30 9.38 12.69
N PHE A 27 40.92 8.20 12.67
CA PHE A 27 41.99 7.83 13.61
C PHE A 27 43.26 8.65 13.37
N ILE A 28 43.65 8.86 12.11
CA ILE A 28 44.87 9.60 11.76
C ILE A 28 44.68 11.11 11.92
N TYR A 29 43.53 11.65 11.49
CA TYR A 29 43.23 13.09 11.50
C TYR A 29 41.91 13.41 12.21
N PRO A 30 41.83 13.21 13.54
CA PRO A 30 40.61 13.46 14.32
C PRO A 30 40.28 14.96 14.47
N GLU A 31 41.27 15.85 14.39
CA GLU A 31 41.05 17.28 14.61
C GLU A 31 40.16 17.92 13.55
N PHE A 32 40.33 17.51 12.28
CA PHE A 32 39.60 18.08 11.15
C PHE A 32 38.08 17.89 11.27
N GLY A 33 37.64 16.69 11.71
CA GLY A 33 36.23 16.34 11.90
C GLY A 33 35.68 16.59 13.30
N SER A 34 36.45 17.21 14.21
CA SER A 34 36.01 17.51 15.58
C SER A 34 35.06 18.72 15.65
N LYS A 35 34.38 18.95 16.79
CA LYS A 35 33.43 20.10 16.96
C LYS A 35 34.09 21.45 16.59
N GLU A 36 35.37 21.61 16.89
CA GLU A 36 36.17 22.81 16.61
C GLU A 36 36.99 22.72 15.31
N GLY A 37 36.88 21.61 14.58
CA GLY A 37 37.66 21.38 13.36
C GLY A 37 37.22 22.28 12.20
N LEU A 38 38.09 22.44 11.21
CA LEU A 38 37.84 23.24 9.99
C LEU A 38 36.58 22.79 9.24
N LEU A 39 36.22 21.52 9.33
CA LEU A 39 35.02 20.96 8.71
C LEU A 39 33.73 21.55 9.29
N LYS A 40 33.76 22.15 10.49
CA LYS A 40 32.61 22.64 11.26
C LYS A 40 31.42 21.67 11.14
N PRO A 41 31.56 20.46 11.70
CA PRO A 41 30.69 19.33 11.37
C PRO A 41 29.21 19.58 11.67
N GLU A 42 28.92 20.46 12.63
CA GLU A 42 27.57 20.88 12.99
C GLU A 42 26.83 21.45 11.77
N TRP A 43 27.44 22.40 11.07
CA TRP A 43 26.80 23.07 9.93
C TRP A 43 26.86 22.25 8.64
N THR A 44 27.99 21.58 8.39
CA THR A 44 28.25 20.91 7.11
C THR A 44 27.62 19.53 7.03
N ILE A 45 28.08 18.58 7.83
CA ILE A 45 27.72 17.18 7.68
C ILE A 45 26.47 16.86 8.50
N LYS A 46 26.38 17.37 9.74
CA LYS A 46 25.25 17.09 10.64
C LYS A 46 23.98 17.85 10.24
N SER A 47 24.06 19.13 9.88
CA SER A 47 22.89 19.91 9.43
C SER A 47 22.64 19.79 7.93
N LEU A 48 23.52 20.35 7.08
CA LEU A 48 23.28 20.38 5.62
C LEU A 48 23.20 18.97 5.03
N GLY A 49 24.08 18.06 5.45
CA GLY A 49 24.03 16.66 5.02
C GLY A 49 22.70 15.97 5.35
N THR A 50 22.20 16.15 6.58
CA THR A 50 20.91 15.59 7.01
C THR A 50 19.75 16.16 6.19
N ILE A 51 19.72 17.48 5.95
CA ILE A 51 18.69 18.14 5.12
C ILE A 51 18.69 17.56 3.70
N ILE A 52 19.88 17.42 3.08
CA ILE A 52 19.99 16.87 1.72
C ILE A 52 19.48 15.43 1.66
N ILE A 53 19.87 14.57 2.60
CA ILE A 53 19.42 13.17 2.64
C ILE A 53 17.88 13.12 2.68
N PHE A 54 17.28 13.87 3.59
CA PHE A 54 15.82 13.84 3.79
C PHE A 54 15.05 14.48 2.64
N LEU A 55 15.61 15.52 2.01
CA LEU A 55 15.05 16.10 0.79
C LEU A 55 15.08 15.10 -0.38
N LEU A 56 16.20 14.39 -0.57
CA LEU A 56 16.32 13.34 -1.59
C LEU A 56 15.37 12.17 -1.32
N ASN A 57 15.15 11.80 -0.05
CA ASN A 57 14.17 10.79 0.32
C ASN A 57 12.73 11.24 -0.05
N GLY A 58 12.38 12.52 0.17
CA GLY A 58 11.13 13.10 -0.31
C GLY A 58 11.00 13.00 -1.84
N CYS A 59 12.04 13.37 -2.58
CA CYS A 59 12.05 13.29 -4.05
C CYS A 59 11.95 11.88 -4.63
N SER A 60 12.14 10.84 -3.82
CA SER A 60 12.21 9.45 -4.28
C SER A 60 10.85 8.82 -4.63
N ILE A 61 9.73 9.39 -4.17
CA ILE A 61 8.39 8.81 -4.38
C ILE A 61 7.83 9.24 -5.76
N ARG A 62 7.52 8.27 -6.64
CA ARG A 62 6.90 8.54 -7.95
C ARG A 62 5.39 8.36 -7.88
N LYS A 63 4.62 9.19 -8.59
CA LYS A 63 3.14 9.18 -8.55
C LYS A 63 2.56 7.88 -9.14
N GLU A 64 3.21 7.32 -10.15
CA GLU A 64 2.69 6.18 -10.94
C GLU A 64 2.79 4.84 -10.18
N GLU A 65 3.82 4.66 -9.36
CA GLU A 65 4.02 3.47 -8.52
C GLU A 65 3.28 3.58 -7.17
N LEU A 66 2.95 4.79 -6.74
CA LEU A 66 2.32 5.06 -5.45
C LEU A 66 0.90 4.50 -5.39
N TYR A 67 0.08 4.70 -6.42
CA TYR A 67 -1.34 4.33 -6.37
C TYR A 67 -1.56 2.83 -6.14
N ARG A 68 -0.86 1.97 -6.90
CA ARG A 68 -1.00 0.50 -6.76
C ARG A 68 -0.37 -0.04 -5.48
N THR A 69 0.72 0.58 -5.02
CA THR A 69 1.42 0.17 -3.81
C THR A 69 0.65 0.59 -2.56
N VAL A 70 0.14 1.83 -2.48
CA VAL A 70 -0.64 2.36 -1.34
C VAL A 70 -1.89 1.52 -1.04
N LEU A 71 -2.55 0.99 -2.07
CA LEU A 71 -3.71 0.12 -1.90
C LEU A 71 -3.39 -1.19 -1.15
N GLN A 72 -2.12 -1.56 -1.01
CA GLN A 72 -1.67 -2.73 -0.24
C GLN A 72 -1.43 -2.39 1.24
N TYR A 73 -2.34 -1.61 1.85
CA TYR A 73 -2.23 -1.08 3.21
C TYR A 73 -1.89 -2.15 4.28
N ARG A 74 -2.33 -3.40 4.10
CA ARG A 74 -2.02 -4.51 5.03
C ARG A 74 -0.53 -4.82 5.14
N ILE A 75 0.20 -4.77 4.02
CA ILE A 75 1.65 -5.02 4.00
C ILE A 75 2.37 -3.85 4.67
N HIS A 76 1.93 -2.63 4.39
CA HIS A 76 2.47 -1.43 5.01
C HIS A 76 2.31 -1.47 6.53
N LEU A 77 1.08 -1.70 7.00
CA LEU A 77 0.78 -1.79 8.42
C LEU A 77 1.58 -2.90 9.10
N CYS A 78 1.72 -4.06 8.46
CA CYS A 78 2.51 -5.17 8.98
C CYS A 78 3.98 -4.78 9.22
N ILE A 79 4.62 -4.14 8.23
CA ILE A 79 6.02 -3.70 8.35
C ILE A 79 6.18 -2.63 9.43
N GLN A 80 5.27 -1.64 9.49
CA GLN A 80 5.36 -0.56 10.48
C GLN A 80 5.12 -1.07 11.91
N LEU A 81 4.10 -1.93 12.11
CA LEU A 81 3.85 -2.56 13.41
C LEU A 81 5.04 -3.42 13.84
N PHE A 82 5.61 -4.21 12.92
CA PHE A 82 6.80 -4.98 13.26
C PHE A 82 7.97 -4.07 13.66
N SER A 83 8.20 -2.98 12.91
CA SER A 83 9.34 -2.10 13.11
C SER A 83 9.27 -1.22 14.35
N PHE A 84 8.06 -0.76 14.74
CA PHE A 84 7.87 0.18 15.84
C PHE A 84 7.14 -0.39 17.07
N LEU A 85 6.68 -1.64 17.02
CA LEU A 85 6.10 -2.34 18.17
C LEU A 85 6.92 -3.57 18.55
N ILE A 86 7.12 -4.49 17.60
CA ILE A 86 7.76 -5.79 17.88
C ILE A 86 9.27 -5.65 18.04
N CYS A 87 9.93 -4.92 17.13
CA CYS A 87 11.38 -4.66 17.18
C CYS A 87 11.82 -4.01 18.51
N PRO A 88 11.22 -2.90 18.98
CA PRO A 88 11.58 -2.31 20.27
C PRO A 88 11.55 -3.31 21.44
N ILE A 89 10.54 -4.18 21.49
CA ILE A 89 10.41 -5.22 22.53
C ILE A 89 11.57 -6.23 22.44
N LEU A 90 11.83 -6.78 21.24
CA LEU A 90 12.91 -7.74 21.00
C LEU A 90 14.29 -7.17 21.38
N PHE A 91 14.56 -5.93 20.96
CA PHE A 91 15.82 -5.24 21.29
C PHE A 91 15.94 -4.91 22.77
N THR A 92 14.83 -4.66 23.47
CA THR A 92 14.85 -4.45 24.93
C THR A 92 15.23 -5.71 25.69
N ILE A 93 14.64 -6.86 25.30
CA ILE A 93 14.98 -8.15 25.89
C ILE A 93 16.46 -8.44 25.68
N LEU A 94 16.94 -8.28 24.45
CA LEU A 94 18.33 -8.56 24.11
C LEU A 94 19.31 -7.58 24.77
N SER A 95 18.96 -6.31 24.86
CA SER A 95 19.74 -5.29 25.59
C SER A 95 19.88 -5.67 27.06
N THR A 96 18.84 -6.22 27.68
CA THR A 96 18.87 -6.67 29.07
C THR A 96 19.83 -7.84 29.26
N ILE A 97 19.82 -8.81 28.33
CA ILE A 97 20.76 -9.94 28.31
C ILE A 97 22.20 -9.44 28.12
N TYR A 98 22.42 -8.56 27.16
CA TYR A 98 23.74 -7.98 26.89
C TYR A 98 24.29 -7.25 28.12
N ARG A 99 23.44 -6.46 28.80
CA ARG A 99 23.81 -5.74 30.03
C ARG A 99 24.20 -6.71 31.15
N SER A 100 23.50 -7.82 31.31
CA SER A 100 23.87 -8.83 32.33
C SER A 100 25.21 -9.51 32.04
N LEU A 101 25.62 -9.60 30.77
CA LEU A 101 26.87 -10.27 30.38
C LEU A 101 28.09 -9.34 30.43
N THR A 102 27.91 -8.06 30.08
CA THR A 102 29.04 -7.12 29.87
C THR A 102 29.10 -5.99 30.87
N TYR A 103 28.04 -5.78 31.67
CA TYR A 103 27.87 -4.66 32.60
C TYR A 103 27.93 -3.26 31.95
N GLN A 104 27.88 -3.17 30.62
CA GLN A 104 27.96 -1.88 29.90
C GLN A 104 26.59 -1.24 29.69
N TYR A 105 26.25 -0.30 30.58
CA TYR A 105 24.95 0.37 30.56
C TYR A 105 24.72 1.24 29.29
N GLN A 106 25.70 2.06 28.89
CA GLN A 106 25.53 2.98 27.75
C GLN A 106 25.32 2.22 26.42
N ILE A 107 26.04 1.13 26.20
CA ILE A 107 25.87 0.30 24.99
C ILE A 107 24.50 -0.40 25.03
N SER A 108 24.04 -0.84 26.21
CA SER A 108 22.71 -1.42 26.35
C SER A 108 21.60 -0.43 25.93
N ILE A 109 21.76 0.86 26.23
CA ILE A 109 20.88 1.93 25.74
C ILE A 109 20.97 2.04 24.21
N GLY A 110 22.18 1.98 23.64
CA GLY A 110 22.37 1.96 22.18
C GLY A 110 21.65 0.80 21.50
N ILE A 111 21.66 -0.40 22.08
CA ILE A 111 20.93 -1.57 21.56
C ILE A 111 19.41 -1.32 21.62
N LYS A 112 18.90 -0.77 22.74
CA LYS A 112 17.48 -0.39 22.86
C LYS A 112 17.07 0.61 21.79
N ALA A 113 17.87 1.66 21.63
CA ALA A 113 17.62 2.71 20.66
C ALA A 113 17.62 2.17 19.24
N LEU A 114 18.50 1.22 18.91
CA LEU A 114 18.52 0.57 17.60
C LEU A 114 17.19 -0.13 17.26
N GLY A 115 16.52 -0.69 18.27
CA GLY A 115 15.20 -1.30 18.13
C GLY A 115 14.11 -0.34 17.69
N THR A 116 14.21 0.94 18.07
CA THR A 116 13.20 1.97 17.75
C THR A 116 13.49 2.72 16.46
N LEU A 117 14.65 2.51 15.83
CA LEU A 117 15.03 3.19 14.59
C LEU A 117 14.22 2.71 13.37
N PRO A 118 13.98 3.61 12.40
CA PRO A 118 13.30 3.29 11.14
C PRO A 118 14.18 2.48 10.18
N SER A 119 13.55 1.91 9.16
CA SER A 119 14.20 1.15 8.08
C SER A 119 14.87 2.05 7.04
N PRO A 120 16.01 1.64 6.44
CA PRO A 120 16.72 2.43 5.45
C PRO A 120 16.06 2.37 4.07
N VAL A 121 15.96 3.52 3.40
CA VAL A 121 15.33 3.63 2.06
C VAL A 121 16.16 2.96 0.97
N SER A 122 17.47 3.17 0.97
CA SER A 122 18.36 2.75 -0.13
C SER A 122 18.78 1.29 -0.03
N THR A 123 19.35 0.88 1.12
CA THR A 123 19.92 -0.47 1.29
C THR A 123 18.86 -1.57 1.25
N ALA A 124 17.68 -1.35 1.84
CA ALA A 124 16.60 -2.34 1.80
C ALA A 124 16.09 -2.55 0.38
N ALA A 125 15.79 -1.47 -0.34
CA ALA A 125 15.31 -1.53 -1.72
C ALA A 125 16.34 -2.19 -2.66
N VAL A 126 17.64 -1.90 -2.49
CA VAL A 126 18.71 -2.50 -3.30
C VAL A 126 18.77 -4.03 -3.11
N VAL A 127 18.70 -4.52 -1.87
CA VAL A 127 18.74 -5.98 -1.60
C VAL A 127 17.46 -6.65 -2.12
N VAL A 128 16.30 -6.04 -1.90
CA VAL A 128 15.01 -6.54 -2.41
C VAL A 128 15.03 -6.66 -3.93
N ARG A 129 15.51 -5.62 -4.62
CA ARG A 129 15.68 -5.62 -6.09
C ARG A 129 16.66 -6.70 -6.54
N ALA A 130 17.81 -6.84 -5.86
CA ALA A 130 18.82 -7.84 -6.20
C ALA A 130 18.25 -9.27 -6.10
N ILE A 131 17.34 -9.52 -5.16
CA ILE A 131 16.67 -10.82 -5.00
C ILE A 131 15.55 -11.02 -6.04
N GLY A 132 14.97 -9.95 -6.56
CA GLY A 132 13.80 -9.97 -7.46
C GLY A 132 12.46 -9.85 -6.71
N GLY A 133 12.48 -9.27 -5.51
CA GLY A 133 11.30 -8.93 -4.72
C GLY A 133 10.64 -7.61 -5.16
N ASN A 134 9.62 -7.18 -4.42
CA ASN A 134 8.86 -5.97 -4.75
C ASN A 134 9.57 -4.69 -4.29
N GLU A 135 10.35 -4.08 -5.18
CA GLU A 135 11.12 -2.84 -4.91
C GLU A 135 10.22 -1.66 -4.55
N ALA A 136 9.05 -1.52 -5.17
CA ALA A 136 8.13 -0.42 -4.92
C ALA A 136 7.58 -0.45 -3.48
N ILE A 137 7.20 -1.64 -2.98
CA ILE A 137 6.81 -1.83 -1.57
C ILE A 137 7.98 -1.44 -0.66
N ALA A 138 9.20 -1.85 -0.99
CA ALA A 138 10.36 -1.59 -0.15
C ALA A 138 10.69 -0.10 -0.04
N MET A 139 10.69 0.62 -1.17
CA MET A 139 10.91 2.07 -1.19
C MET A 139 9.81 2.82 -0.44
N LEU A 140 8.54 2.48 -0.67
CA LEU A 140 7.43 3.15 -0.01
C LEU A 140 7.44 2.91 1.50
N ASN A 141 7.61 1.65 1.94
CA ASN A 141 7.65 1.33 3.37
C ASN A 141 8.82 1.97 4.10
N SER A 142 9.98 2.01 3.47
CA SER A 142 11.15 2.63 4.10
C SER A 142 11.00 4.14 4.19
N THR A 143 10.28 4.77 3.25
CA THR A 143 9.96 6.19 3.30
C THR A 143 8.92 6.51 4.37
N ILE A 144 7.81 5.74 4.40
CA ILE A 144 6.80 5.83 5.47
C ILE A 144 7.45 5.57 6.84
N GLY A 145 8.28 4.55 6.94
CA GLY A 145 8.99 4.20 8.17
C GLY A 145 9.94 5.29 8.60
N SER A 146 10.68 5.91 7.67
CA SER A 146 11.53 7.07 7.99
C SER A 146 10.71 8.25 8.51
N LEU A 147 9.56 8.55 7.91
CA LEU A 147 8.65 9.61 8.34
C LEU A 147 8.04 9.35 9.73
N LEU A 148 7.56 8.12 9.95
CA LEU A 148 6.97 7.72 11.24
C LEU A 148 8.04 7.64 12.32
N GLY A 149 9.20 7.06 12.00
CA GLY A 149 10.29 6.85 12.94
C GLY A 149 10.84 8.16 13.48
N THR A 150 10.87 9.24 12.70
CA THR A 150 11.38 10.52 13.19
C THR A 150 10.54 11.08 14.34
N MET A 151 9.25 10.73 14.39
CA MET A 151 8.37 11.08 15.50
C MET A 151 8.29 9.98 16.57
N LEU A 152 8.17 8.72 16.16
CA LEU A 152 7.97 7.58 17.06
C LEU A 152 9.24 7.16 17.79
N THR A 153 10.42 7.26 17.17
CA THR A 153 11.70 6.82 17.76
C THR A 153 11.98 7.55 19.09
N PRO A 154 11.90 8.89 19.19
CA PRO A 154 12.10 9.59 20.47
C PRO A 154 11.06 9.21 21.53
N ILE A 155 9.79 9.05 21.13
CA ILE A 155 8.69 8.68 22.04
C ILE A 155 8.92 7.28 22.61
N LEU A 156 9.16 6.30 21.73
CA LEU A 156 9.39 4.91 22.13
C LEU A 156 10.63 4.78 23.01
N LEU A 157 11.69 5.51 22.67
CA LEU A 157 12.92 5.49 23.45
C LEU A 157 12.72 6.13 24.83
N TYR A 158 11.99 7.24 24.92
CA TYR A 158 11.62 7.86 26.20
C TYR A 158 10.85 6.88 27.10
N MET A 159 9.88 6.16 26.54
CA MET A 159 9.12 5.14 27.27
C MET A 159 10.01 3.98 27.72
N MET A 160 10.89 3.48 26.85
CA MET A 160 11.80 2.35 27.14
C MET A 160 12.90 2.67 28.15
N LEU A 161 13.18 3.95 28.37
CA LEU A 161 14.13 4.44 29.37
C LEU A 161 13.46 4.86 30.68
N GLY A 162 12.16 4.59 30.84
CA GLY A 162 11.44 4.85 32.09
C GLY A 162 11.04 6.32 32.27
N GLY A 163 10.81 7.05 31.17
CA GLY A 163 10.32 8.42 31.23
C GLY A 163 11.37 9.47 31.59
N THR A 164 12.65 9.14 31.44
CA THR A 164 13.74 10.11 31.55
C THR A 164 14.75 9.88 30.43
N PHE A 165 15.17 10.94 29.76
CA PHE A 165 16.36 10.87 28.91
C PHE A 165 17.57 11.14 29.80
N VAL A 166 18.23 10.07 30.23
CA VAL A 166 19.48 10.17 31.01
C VAL A 166 20.49 11.01 30.22
N GLY A 167 20.84 12.20 30.73
CA GLY A 167 21.82 13.11 30.13
C GLY A 167 21.30 14.08 29.06
N ALA A 168 19.98 14.23 28.87
CA ALA A 168 19.45 15.23 27.94
C ALA A 168 19.45 16.65 28.54
N GLN A 169 20.14 17.59 27.89
CA GLN A 169 20.13 19.02 28.24
C GLN A 169 18.79 19.72 27.91
N HIS A 170 17.96 19.13 27.04
CA HIS A 170 16.72 19.75 26.53
C HIS A 170 15.47 18.97 26.97
N SER A 171 14.34 19.68 27.08
CA SER A 171 13.05 19.07 27.39
C SER A 171 12.62 18.11 26.27
N PHE A 172 11.90 17.04 26.63
CA PHE A 172 11.38 16.04 25.68
C PHE A 172 10.64 16.67 24.50
N ILE A 173 9.81 17.68 24.77
CA ILE A 173 9.03 18.40 23.77
C ILE A 173 9.94 19.16 22.80
N HIS A 174 10.99 19.81 23.30
CA HIS A 174 11.95 20.51 22.45
C HIS A 174 12.68 19.54 21.52
N VAL A 175 13.10 18.38 22.03
CA VAL A 175 13.73 17.33 21.21
C VAL A 175 12.78 16.84 20.12
N LEU A 176 11.50 16.60 20.46
CA LEU A 176 10.50 16.15 19.51
C LEU A 176 10.23 17.18 18.41
N ILE A 177 10.05 18.46 18.77
CA ILE A 177 9.81 19.55 17.81
C ILE A 177 11.02 19.72 16.89
N SER A 178 12.24 19.78 17.43
CA SER A 178 13.44 20.03 16.64
C SER A 178 13.80 18.85 15.72
N LEU A 179 13.56 17.60 16.14
CA LEU A 179 13.72 16.44 15.24
C LEU A 179 12.66 16.44 14.13
N SER A 180 11.41 16.72 14.51
CA SER A 180 10.30 16.74 13.58
C SER A 180 10.48 17.84 12.54
N SER A 181 10.90 19.04 12.92
CA SER A 181 11.16 20.14 11.99
C SER A 181 12.37 19.84 11.10
N THR A 182 13.47 19.34 11.67
CA THR A 182 14.71 19.06 10.91
C THR A 182 14.51 17.96 9.87
N ILE A 183 13.55 17.05 10.07
CA ILE A 183 13.39 15.87 9.23
C ILE A 183 12.12 15.92 8.36
N LEU A 184 10.97 16.32 8.90
CA LEU A 184 9.72 16.39 8.13
C LEU A 184 9.72 17.54 7.13
N LEU A 185 10.35 18.68 7.47
CA LEU A 185 10.37 19.86 6.60
C LEU A 185 11.14 19.57 5.29
N PRO A 186 12.39 19.04 5.30
CA PRO A 186 13.07 18.69 4.06
C PRO A 186 12.35 17.63 3.23
N ILE A 187 11.72 16.63 3.86
CA ILE A 187 10.92 15.61 3.15
C ILE A 187 9.74 16.28 2.42
N SER A 188 9.01 17.15 3.12
CA SER A 188 7.86 17.87 2.57
C SER A 188 8.27 18.77 1.40
N ILE A 189 9.38 19.49 1.54
CA ILE A 189 9.96 20.28 0.45
C ILE A 189 10.35 19.37 -0.73
N GLY A 190 10.97 18.21 -0.49
CA GLY A 190 11.30 17.24 -1.52
C GLY A 190 10.08 16.74 -2.30
N GLN A 191 8.95 16.50 -1.62
CA GLN A 191 7.69 16.15 -2.29
C GLN A 191 7.14 17.29 -3.14
N LEU A 192 7.19 18.54 -2.63
CA LEU A 192 6.77 19.71 -3.40
C LEU A 192 7.65 19.87 -4.65
N LEU A 193 8.97 19.72 -4.52
CA LEU A 193 9.90 19.74 -5.66
C LEU A 193 9.59 18.63 -6.67
N ARG A 194 9.23 17.43 -6.21
CA ARG A 194 8.82 16.32 -7.08
C ARG A 194 7.54 16.64 -7.87
N ILE A 195 6.61 17.37 -7.26
CA ILE A 195 5.33 17.76 -7.86
C ILE A 195 5.53 18.88 -8.89
N TYR A 196 6.25 19.95 -8.52
CA TYR A 196 6.38 21.16 -9.34
C TYR A 196 7.52 21.10 -10.34
N PHE A 197 8.61 20.36 -10.06
CA PHE A 197 9.80 20.28 -10.90
C PHE A 197 10.22 18.84 -11.25
N PRO A 198 9.33 18.02 -11.84
CA PRO A 198 9.59 16.59 -12.05
C PRO A 198 10.80 16.32 -12.97
N LEU A 199 11.05 17.19 -13.96
CA LEU A 199 12.19 17.04 -14.88
C LEU A 199 13.55 17.21 -14.18
N ALA A 200 13.68 18.23 -13.33
CA ALA A 200 14.89 18.49 -12.56
C ALA A 200 15.13 17.36 -11.55
N VAL A 201 14.08 16.94 -10.83
CA VAL A 201 14.18 15.83 -9.88
C VAL A 201 14.57 14.52 -10.57
N ASN A 202 13.97 14.19 -11.71
CA ASN A 202 14.33 12.99 -12.47
C ASN A 202 15.78 13.00 -12.97
N ARG A 203 16.41 14.17 -13.15
CA ARG A 203 17.83 14.29 -13.50
C ARG A 203 18.75 14.01 -12.31
N ILE A 204 18.35 14.39 -11.10
CA ILE A 204 19.16 14.25 -9.87
C ILE A 204 19.01 12.86 -9.24
N MET A 205 17.80 12.28 -9.27
CA MET A 205 17.48 11.02 -8.60
C MET A 205 18.38 9.81 -8.95
N PRO A 206 18.95 9.67 -10.18
CA PRO A 206 19.91 8.60 -10.47
C PRO A 206 21.16 8.63 -9.57
N TYR A 207 21.53 9.80 -9.05
CA TYR A 207 22.72 9.99 -8.22
C TYR A 207 22.42 10.00 -6.72
N SER A 208 21.15 9.96 -6.31
CA SER A 208 20.73 10.12 -4.90
C SER A 208 21.40 9.10 -3.97
N ASN A 209 21.52 7.84 -4.39
CA ASN A 209 22.19 6.81 -3.60
C ASN A 209 23.69 7.10 -3.39
N ILE A 210 24.37 7.65 -4.39
CA ILE A 210 25.79 7.99 -4.29
C ILE A 210 25.96 9.17 -3.34
N ILE A 211 25.12 10.21 -3.48
CA ILE A 211 25.11 11.38 -2.60
C ILE A 211 24.85 10.96 -1.15
N ASN A 212 23.80 10.17 -0.91
CA ASN A 212 23.44 9.67 0.42
C ASN A 212 24.59 8.89 1.06
N ASN A 213 25.27 8.03 0.28
CA ASN A 213 26.41 7.26 0.76
C ASN A 213 27.61 8.14 1.14
N TRP A 214 27.92 9.20 0.39
CA TRP A 214 29.00 10.13 0.73
C TRP A 214 28.71 10.90 2.02
N ILE A 215 27.49 11.43 2.17
CA ILE A 215 27.08 12.13 3.39
C ILE A 215 27.13 11.17 4.59
N LEU A 216 26.73 9.91 4.39
CA LEU A 216 26.81 8.88 5.42
C LEU A 216 28.27 8.57 5.83
N LEU A 217 29.18 8.44 4.87
CA LEU A 217 30.61 8.27 5.15
C LEU A 217 31.21 9.47 5.89
N GLY A 218 30.76 10.68 5.57
CA GLY A 218 31.10 11.90 6.30
C GLY A 218 30.59 11.89 7.74
N ASN A 219 29.35 11.48 7.96
CA ASN A 219 28.77 11.32 9.30
C ASN A 219 29.53 10.30 10.14
N ILE A 220 29.89 9.16 9.55
CA ILE A 220 30.73 8.15 10.19
C ILE A 220 32.08 8.78 10.57
N TYR A 221 32.77 9.41 9.62
CA TYR A 221 34.06 10.07 9.86
C TYR A 221 34.01 11.08 11.01
N VAL A 222 33.04 12.01 11.00
CA VAL A 222 32.86 13.02 12.06
C VAL A 222 32.61 12.36 13.42
N THR A 223 31.77 11.32 13.45
CA THR A 223 31.45 10.61 14.70
C THR A 223 32.69 9.94 15.30
N PHE A 224 33.51 9.29 14.47
CA PHE A 224 34.78 8.71 14.91
C PHE A 224 35.82 9.77 15.28
N CYS A 225 35.89 10.91 14.58
CA CYS A 225 36.78 12.03 14.95
C CYS A 225 36.46 12.56 16.35
N GLN A 226 35.18 12.77 16.65
CA GLN A 226 34.71 13.16 17.99
C GLN A 226 35.08 12.08 19.02
N THR A 227 34.93 10.81 18.66
CA THR A 227 35.29 9.67 19.51
C THR A 227 36.77 9.66 19.86
N PHE A 228 37.66 9.79 18.88
CA PHE A 228 39.09 9.75 19.11
C PHE A 228 39.61 11.01 19.83
N LYS A 229 39.03 12.19 19.59
CA LYS A 229 39.46 13.43 20.25
C LYS A 229 39.04 13.51 21.73
N GLN A 230 37.88 12.94 22.09
CA GLN A 230 37.32 13.11 23.43
C GLN A 230 38.07 12.34 24.53
N HIS A 231 39.15 11.58 24.22
CA HIS A 231 40.00 10.83 25.18
C HIS A 231 39.23 10.01 26.23
N GLY A 232 37.95 9.74 26.01
CA GLY A 232 37.21 8.74 26.76
C GLY A 232 37.69 7.41 26.22
N SER A 233 38.45 6.68 27.02
CA SER A 233 38.69 5.26 26.79
C SER A 233 37.37 4.63 26.36
N LEU A 234 37.28 4.16 25.11
CA LEU A 234 36.29 3.16 24.75
C LEU A 234 36.58 2.00 25.70
N ASP A 235 35.89 1.98 26.84
CA ASP A 235 36.09 1.01 27.92
C ASP A 235 35.44 -0.32 27.52
N LEU A 236 35.72 -0.71 26.28
CA LEU A 236 35.14 -1.75 25.48
C LEU A 236 36.28 -2.72 25.27
N THR A 237 36.42 -3.61 26.24
CA THR A 237 37.36 -4.73 26.13
C THR A 237 37.07 -5.49 24.84
N PHE A 238 38.10 -6.09 24.26
CA PHE A 238 37.97 -6.89 23.03
C PHE A 238 36.86 -7.95 23.14
N ILE A 239 36.70 -8.54 24.34
CA ILE A 239 35.64 -9.49 24.66
C ILE A 239 34.25 -8.84 24.56
N ASN A 240 34.04 -7.67 25.17
CA ASN A 240 32.77 -6.96 25.11
C ASN A 240 32.39 -6.54 23.68
N PHE A 241 33.39 -6.23 22.84
CA PHE A 241 33.19 -5.94 21.42
C PHE A 241 32.70 -7.19 20.66
N ILE A 242 33.33 -8.34 20.88
CA ILE A 242 32.91 -9.61 20.28
C ILE A 242 31.48 -9.96 20.71
N ILE A 243 31.17 -9.84 22.00
CA ILE A 243 29.82 -10.11 22.51
C ILE A 243 28.80 -9.18 21.86
N LEU A 244 29.13 -7.88 21.67
CA LEU A 244 28.27 -6.93 20.98
C LEU A 244 28.06 -7.31 19.52
N PHE A 245 29.13 -7.66 18.80
CA PHE A 245 29.07 -8.09 17.41
C PHE A 245 28.17 -9.32 17.24
N MET A 246 28.34 -10.32 18.11
CA MET A 246 27.51 -11.54 18.10
C MET A 246 26.06 -11.24 18.45
N THR A 247 25.82 -10.37 19.42
CA THR A 247 24.48 -9.94 19.81
C THR A 247 23.76 -9.29 18.63
N ILE A 248 24.45 -8.43 17.88
CA ILE A 248 23.93 -7.78 16.67
C ILE A 248 23.70 -8.79 15.54
N LEU A 249 24.58 -9.79 15.35
CA LEU A 249 24.37 -10.86 14.37
C LEU A 249 23.08 -11.64 14.67
N VAL A 250 22.96 -12.07 15.92
CA VAL A 250 21.87 -12.92 16.38
C VAL A 250 20.53 -12.21 16.19
N ILE A 251 20.43 -10.93 16.57
CA ILE A 251 19.18 -10.18 16.39
C ILE A 251 18.84 -9.99 14.92
N GLN A 252 19.81 -9.71 14.05
CA GLN A 252 19.54 -9.57 12.61
C GLN A 252 18.98 -10.87 12.01
N ILE A 253 19.60 -12.00 12.32
CA ILE A 253 19.13 -13.32 11.88
C ILE A 253 17.75 -13.61 12.46
N LEU A 254 17.54 -13.36 13.76
CA LEU A 254 16.26 -13.58 14.43
C LEU A 254 15.13 -12.78 13.76
N LEU A 255 15.34 -11.49 13.48
CA LEU A 255 14.34 -10.65 12.81
C LEU A 255 13.98 -11.21 11.42
N ILE A 256 14.99 -11.60 10.63
CA ILE A 256 14.79 -12.20 9.31
C ILE A 256 13.96 -13.49 9.42
N VAL A 257 14.31 -14.36 10.37
CA VAL A 257 13.65 -15.65 10.59
C VAL A 257 12.20 -15.46 11.04
N VAL A 258 11.96 -14.61 12.03
CA VAL A 258 10.61 -14.30 12.55
C VAL A 258 9.73 -13.75 11.43
N LEU A 259 10.22 -12.78 10.65
CA LEU A 259 9.47 -12.21 9.53
C LEU A 259 9.21 -13.24 8.42
N PHE A 260 10.19 -14.10 8.13
CA PHE A 260 10.04 -15.16 7.14
C PHE A 260 8.90 -16.11 7.53
N PHE A 261 8.91 -16.64 8.76
CA PHE A 261 7.87 -17.55 9.23
C PHE A 261 6.50 -16.87 9.38
N ALA A 262 6.47 -15.62 9.85
CA ALA A 262 5.25 -14.83 9.88
C ALA A 262 4.62 -14.69 8.48
N CYS A 263 5.42 -14.40 7.46
CA CYS A 263 4.96 -14.31 6.08
C CYS A 263 4.42 -15.64 5.52
N GLN A 264 5.05 -16.78 5.89
CA GLN A 264 4.55 -18.09 5.47
C GLN A 264 3.15 -18.37 6.03
N LYS A 265 2.91 -18.01 7.30
CA LYS A 265 1.61 -18.19 7.96
C LYS A 265 0.53 -17.26 7.42
N SER A 266 0.90 -16.03 7.03
CA SER A 266 -0.04 -15.00 6.57
C SER A 266 -0.36 -15.04 5.06
N HIS A 267 0.10 -16.06 4.32
CA HIS A 267 -0.16 -16.23 2.87
C HIS A 267 0.15 -14.98 2.05
N VAL A 268 1.32 -14.38 2.28
CA VAL A 268 1.78 -13.21 1.52
C VAL A 268 2.37 -13.67 0.17
N ARG A 269 2.27 -12.83 -0.87
CA ARG A 269 2.91 -13.11 -2.17
C ARG A 269 4.43 -13.24 -1.99
N PRO A 270 5.10 -14.18 -2.67
CA PRO A 270 6.54 -14.40 -2.50
C PRO A 270 7.40 -13.15 -2.74
N ASN A 271 7.08 -12.33 -3.74
CA ASN A 271 7.80 -11.07 -4.01
C ASN A 271 7.69 -10.07 -2.86
N ASP A 272 6.51 -10.02 -2.23
CA ASP A 272 6.20 -9.07 -1.18
C ASP A 272 6.80 -9.55 0.15
N THR A 273 6.90 -10.87 0.37
CA THR A 273 7.63 -11.48 1.50
C THR A 273 9.08 -10.99 1.58
N ILE A 274 9.79 -10.94 0.44
CA ILE A 274 11.15 -10.40 0.40
C ILE A 274 11.19 -8.94 0.86
N ALA A 275 10.24 -8.13 0.39
CA ALA A 275 10.14 -6.72 0.81
C ALA A 275 9.88 -6.60 2.31
N ILE A 276 8.95 -7.39 2.87
CA ILE A 276 8.64 -7.40 4.31
C ILE A 276 9.87 -7.77 5.14
N ILE A 277 10.58 -8.84 4.79
CA ILE A 277 11.74 -9.32 5.53
C ILE A 277 12.82 -8.25 5.62
N PHE A 278 13.22 -7.68 4.48
CA PHE A 278 14.33 -6.73 4.45
C PHE A 278 13.94 -5.34 4.95
N CYS A 279 12.69 -4.90 4.75
CA CYS A 279 12.22 -3.64 5.33
C CYS A 279 12.04 -3.75 6.84
N GLY A 280 11.48 -4.86 7.34
CA GLY A 280 11.23 -5.02 8.77
C GLY A 280 12.49 -5.33 9.60
N SER A 281 13.49 -5.98 9.00
CA SER A 281 14.73 -6.30 9.70
C SER A 281 15.75 -5.17 9.70
N GLN A 282 15.91 -4.42 8.61
CA GLN A 282 17.01 -3.43 8.49
C GLN A 282 16.77 -2.13 9.28
N LYS A 283 17.87 -1.46 9.65
CA LYS A 283 17.86 -0.20 10.41
C LYS A 283 18.66 0.89 9.71
N SER A 284 18.12 2.11 9.74
CA SER A 284 18.64 3.27 9.01
C SER A 284 19.72 3.99 9.81
N LEU A 285 20.96 3.94 9.33
CA LEU A 285 22.04 4.76 9.88
C LEU A 285 21.84 6.24 9.51
N THR A 286 21.38 6.54 8.29
CA THR A 286 21.16 7.92 7.82
C THR A 286 20.11 8.65 8.64
N SER A 287 19.01 7.96 9.00
CA SER A 287 17.94 8.57 9.80
C SER A 287 18.21 8.43 11.29
N GLY A 288 18.83 7.33 11.71
CA GLY A 288 19.07 7.05 13.13
C GLY A 288 20.20 7.86 13.75
N MET A 289 21.28 8.13 13.00
CA MET A 289 22.44 8.83 13.57
C MET A 289 22.09 10.25 14.06
N PRO A 290 21.40 11.11 13.28
CA PRO A 290 20.99 12.43 13.76
C PRO A 290 20.05 12.35 14.98
N ILE A 291 19.12 11.39 14.99
CA ILE A 291 18.20 11.19 16.12
C ILE A 291 18.98 10.87 17.40
N LEU A 292 19.91 9.91 17.33
CA LEU A 292 20.71 9.53 18.50
C LEU A 292 21.62 10.66 18.99
N GLN A 293 22.26 11.39 18.08
CA GLN A 293 23.13 12.52 18.45
C GLN A 293 22.34 13.69 19.02
N MET A 294 21.09 13.89 18.62
CA MET A 294 20.27 14.95 19.18
C MET A 294 19.71 14.59 20.56
N ILE A 295 19.40 13.32 20.80
CA ILE A 295 18.94 12.85 22.12
C ILE A 295 20.13 12.70 23.09
N PHE A 296 21.29 12.26 22.59
CA PHE A 296 22.50 11.96 23.39
C PHE A 296 23.76 12.59 22.78
N PRO A 297 23.91 13.93 22.83
CA PRO A 297 24.95 14.66 22.11
C PRO A 297 26.40 14.31 22.48
N ASP A 298 26.66 13.89 23.73
CA ASP A 298 28.02 13.62 24.22
C ASP A 298 28.25 12.14 24.60
N ASN A 299 27.33 11.23 24.28
CA ASN A 299 27.44 9.80 24.61
C ASN A 299 27.68 8.94 23.36
N ILE A 300 28.92 8.91 22.90
CA ILE A 300 29.35 8.14 21.73
C ILE A 300 29.01 6.65 21.85
N SER A 301 29.15 6.05 23.05
CA SER A 301 28.91 4.62 23.29
C SER A 301 27.51 4.14 22.86
N ILE A 302 26.51 5.03 22.89
CA ILE A 302 25.13 4.74 22.46
C ILE A 302 25.04 4.56 20.94
N THR A 303 25.97 5.14 20.19
CA THR A 303 25.99 5.12 18.71
C THR A 303 26.70 3.88 18.14
N ILE A 304 27.58 3.24 18.92
CA ILE A 304 28.40 2.10 18.51
C ILE A 304 27.54 0.93 17.97
N PRO A 305 26.45 0.49 18.63
CA PRO A 305 25.63 -0.60 18.10
C PRO A 305 25.10 -0.32 16.69
N LEU A 306 24.72 0.93 16.39
CA LEU A 306 24.23 1.32 15.06
C LEU A 306 25.34 1.28 13.99
N LEU A 307 26.54 1.73 14.36
CA LEU A 307 27.71 1.69 13.49
C LEU A 307 28.16 0.25 13.18
N ILE A 308 27.98 -0.70 14.09
CA ILE A 308 28.24 -2.13 13.85
C ILE A 308 27.10 -2.76 13.04
N TYR A 309 25.85 -2.45 13.37
CA TYR A 309 24.67 -3.02 12.71
C TYR A 309 24.64 -2.74 11.21
N HIS A 310 24.99 -1.52 10.80
CA HIS A 310 24.82 -1.08 9.42
C HIS A 310 25.72 -1.81 8.38
N PRO A 311 27.04 -1.94 8.58
CA PRO A 311 27.88 -2.78 7.72
C PRO A 311 27.43 -4.25 7.75
N MET A 312 27.03 -4.74 8.92
CA MET A 312 26.66 -6.12 9.14
C MET A 312 25.39 -6.53 8.38
N GLN A 313 24.36 -5.68 8.37
CA GLN A 313 23.14 -5.93 7.60
C GLN A 313 23.40 -5.96 6.08
N ILE A 314 24.38 -5.18 5.57
CA ILE A 314 24.75 -5.17 4.15
C ILE A 314 25.45 -6.49 3.81
N ILE A 315 26.40 -6.92 4.64
CA ILE A 315 27.12 -8.18 4.47
C ILE A 315 26.13 -9.35 4.50
N LEU A 316 25.27 -9.40 5.51
CA LEU A 316 24.26 -10.43 5.69
C LEU A 316 23.24 -10.43 4.53
N GLY A 317 22.74 -9.27 4.12
CA GLY A 317 21.82 -9.16 2.98
C GLY A 317 22.42 -9.66 1.67
N ASN A 318 23.68 -9.32 1.40
CA ASN A 318 24.41 -9.83 0.23
C ASN A 318 24.63 -11.34 0.29
N TYR A 319 25.03 -11.87 1.47
CA TYR A 319 25.21 -13.30 1.68
C TYR A 319 23.91 -14.10 1.42
N LEU A 320 22.78 -13.57 1.90
CA LEU A 320 21.47 -14.23 1.77
C LEU A 320 20.83 -14.08 0.39
N THR A 321 21.31 -13.15 -0.46
CA THR A 321 20.71 -12.85 -1.77
C THR A 321 20.55 -14.11 -2.63
N GLY A 322 21.62 -14.90 -2.80
CA GLY A 322 21.58 -16.11 -3.63
C GLY A 322 20.71 -17.24 -3.06
N ARG A 323 20.46 -17.26 -1.74
CA ARG A 323 19.54 -18.22 -1.11
C ARG A 323 18.09 -17.79 -1.31
N PHE A 324 17.78 -16.53 -1.06
CA PHE A 324 16.43 -16.00 -1.28
C PHE A 324 16.04 -15.98 -2.76
N GLN A 325 16.98 -15.81 -3.69
CA GLN A 325 16.70 -15.94 -5.13
C GLN A 325 16.23 -17.35 -5.50
N ARG A 326 16.86 -18.39 -4.93
CA ARG A 326 16.45 -19.79 -5.14
C ARG A 326 15.07 -20.04 -4.54
N TRP A 327 14.90 -19.69 -3.27
CA TRP A 327 13.62 -19.79 -2.59
C TRP A 327 12.49 -19.06 -3.33
N LEU A 328 12.75 -17.84 -3.84
CA LEU A 328 11.75 -17.04 -4.52
C LEU A 328 11.28 -17.70 -5.83
N LYS A 329 12.17 -18.39 -6.54
CA LYS A 329 11.79 -19.15 -7.74
C LYS A 329 10.81 -20.27 -7.39
N ASP A 330 11.15 -21.08 -6.39
CA ASP A 330 10.33 -22.21 -5.96
C ASP A 330 8.98 -21.73 -5.41
N ALA A 331 9.00 -20.72 -4.54
CA ALA A 331 7.81 -20.13 -3.95
C ALA A 331 6.89 -19.49 -4.99
N LYS A 332 7.42 -18.90 -6.07
CA LYS A 332 6.61 -18.40 -7.18
C LYS A 332 5.85 -19.52 -7.88
N HIS A 333 6.52 -20.63 -8.20
CA HIS A 333 5.84 -21.77 -8.84
C HIS A 333 4.69 -22.29 -7.97
N GLU A 334 4.96 -22.48 -6.68
CA GLU A 334 3.96 -22.97 -5.74
C GLU A 334 2.79 -21.98 -5.58
N TRP A 335 3.09 -20.68 -5.49
CA TRP A 335 2.08 -19.63 -5.38
C TRP A 335 1.14 -19.57 -6.58
N HIS A 336 1.67 -19.69 -7.80
CA HIS A 336 0.83 -19.75 -9.02
C HIS A 336 -0.06 -20.98 -9.02
N HIS A 337 0.45 -22.15 -8.62
CA HIS A 337 -0.36 -23.37 -8.51
C HIS A 337 -1.49 -23.22 -7.48
N ARG A 338 -1.21 -22.63 -6.31
CA ARG A 338 -2.21 -22.37 -5.26
C ARG A 338 -3.28 -21.38 -5.73
N ILE A 339 -2.91 -20.29 -6.41
CA ILE A 339 -3.88 -19.33 -6.95
C ILE A 339 -4.73 -19.97 -8.04
N SER A 340 -4.13 -20.68 -8.99
CA SER A 340 -4.86 -21.38 -10.05
C SER A 340 -5.84 -22.39 -9.47
N GLY A 341 -5.43 -23.15 -8.44
CA GLY A 341 -6.31 -24.03 -7.68
C GLY A 341 -7.46 -23.29 -6.99
N ARG A 342 -7.20 -22.18 -6.30
CA ARG A 342 -8.24 -21.36 -5.66
C ARG A 342 -9.21 -20.73 -6.67
N ILE A 343 -8.71 -20.24 -7.80
CA ILE A 343 -9.53 -19.71 -8.89
C ILE A 343 -10.39 -20.82 -9.49
N ALA A 344 -9.82 -22.01 -9.72
CA ALA A 344 -10.55 -23.17 -10.21
C ALA A 344 -11.64 -23.60 -9.22
N ILE A 345 -11.36 -23.65 -7.91
CA ILE A 345 -12.35 -23.92 -6.87
C ILE A 345 -13.44 -22.85 -6.85
N LYS A 346 -13.08 -21.56 -6.87
CA LYS A 346 -14.04 -20.45 -6.87
C LYS A 346 -14.92 -20.44 -8.14
N LYS A 347 -14.34 -20.82 -9.29
CA LYS A 347 -15.07 -21.00 -10.55
C LYS A 347 -15.98 -22.23 -10.51
N LYS A 348 -15.57 -23.31 -9.83
CA LYS A 348 -16.38 -24.50 -9.58
C LYS A 348 -17.54 -24.22 -8.62
N MET A 349 -17.40 -23.22 -7.73
CA MET A 349 -18.45 -22.74 -6.83
C MET A 349 -19.39 -21.68 -7.46
N SER A 350 -19.06 -21.09 -8.61
CA SER A 350 -19.99 -20.23 -9.35
C SER A 350 -20.81 -21.06 -10.32
N THR A 351 -22.12 -21.07 -10.18
CA THR A 351 -23.03 -21.77 -11.10
C THR A 351 -22.91 -21.19 -12.52
N PRO A 352 -23.17 -22.00 -13.58
CA PRO A 352 -23.18 -21.52 -14.96
C PRO A 352 -24.04 -20.27 -15.16
N SER A 353 -25.17 -20.18 -14.46
CA SER A 353 -26.09 -19.03 -14.46
C SER A 353 -25.42 -17.76 -13.95
N ARG A 354 -24.71 -17.82 -12.82
CA ARG A 354 -24.00 -16.64 -12.28
C ARG A 354 -22.88 -16.19 -13.20
N LEU A 355 -22.16 -17.12 -13.83
CA LEU A 355 -21.14 -16.79 -14.83
C LEU A 355 -21.75 -16.12 -16.07
N ARG A 356 -22.93 -16.58 -16.51
CA ARG A 356 -23.68 -15.96 -17.59
C ARG A 356 -24.10 -14.53 -17.22
N LEU A 357 -24.69 -14.32 -16.04
CA LEU A 357 -25.11 -13.00 -15.59
C LEU A 357 -23.96 -12.00 -15.44
N MET A 358 -22.77 -12.44 -15.01
CA MET A 358 -21.57 -11.59 -15.02
C MET A 358 -21.15 -11.17 -16.44
N ARG A 359 -21.36 -12.04 -17.44
CA ARG A 359 -21.09 -11.71 -18.84
C ARG A 359 -22.12 -10.70 -19.35
N ASP A 360 -23.39 -10.92 -19.06
CA ASP A 360 -24.48 -10.04 -19.49
C ASP A 360 -24.35 -8.65 -18.87
N PHE A 361 -23.91 -8.56 -17.60
CA PHE A 361 -23.62 -7.28 -16.94
C PHE A 361 -22.49 -6.52 -17.63
N LYS A 362 -21.39 -7.21 -17.97
CA LYS A 362 -20.27 -6.60 -18.70
C LYS A 362 -20.69 -6.14 -20.09
N GLN A 363 -21.56 -6.89 -20.77
CA GLN A 363 -22.06 -6.52 -22.09
C GLN A 363 -22.93 -5.26 -21.99
N LEU A 364 -23.85 -5.20 -21.02
CA LEU A 364 -24.69 -4.03 -20.77
C LEU A 364 -23.87 -2.78 -20.42
N GLN A 365 -22.82 -2.90 -19.62
CA GLN A 365 -21.92 -1.78 -19.31
C GLN A 365 -21.11 -1.30 -20.52
N LYS A 366 -20.77 -2.23 -21.43
CA LYS A 366 -19.96 -1.91 -22.60
C LYS A 366 -20.78 -1.21 -23.69
N ASP A 367 -22.03 -1.62 -23.85
CA ASP A 367 -22.93 -1.16 -24.91
C ASP A 367 -24.37 -1.06 -24.36
N PRO A 368 -24.67 -0.03 -23.55
CA PRO A 368 -26.00 0.14 -22.95
C PRO A 368 -27.00 0.64 -24.00
N PRO A 369 -28.19 0.01 -24.13
CA PRO A 369 -29.26 0.53 -24.97
C PRO A 369 -29.73 1.92 -24.50
N ALA A 370 -30.21 2.73 -25.45
CA ALA A 370 -30.68 4.08 -25.16
C ALA A 370 -31.84 4.07 -24.15
N GLY A 371 -31.71 4.86 -23.08
CA GLY A 371 -32.74 4.99 -22.05
C GLY A 371 -32.91 3.76 -21.14
N ILE A 372 -31.98 2.80 -21.16
CA ILE A 372 -32.03 1.61 -20.32
C ILE A 372 -30.80 1.57 -19.42
N ALA A 373 -30.99 1.24 -18.14
CA ALA A 373 -29.89 0.80 -17.28
C ALA A 373 -30.32 -0.32 -16.36
N ALA A 374 -29.37 -1.18 -16.01
CA ALA A 374 -29.58 -2.22 -15.00
C ALA A 374 -28.30 -2.53 -14.23
N VAL A 375 -28.48 -2.93 -12.97
CA VAL A 375 -27.39 -3.29 -12.06
C VAL A 375 -27.82 -4.50 -11.21
N PRO A 376 -26.94 -5.48 -10.99
CA PRO A 376 -27.18 -6.51 -9.99
C PRO A 376 -27.21 -5.90 -8.59
N SER A 377 -27.98 -6.51 -7.70
CA SER A 377 -27.95 -6.22 -6.26
C SER A 377 -26.58 -6.58 -5.68
N ASP A 378 -26.10 -5.77 -4.72
CA ASP A 378 -24.79 -5.93 -4.09
C ASP A 378 -24.61 -7.31 -3.44
N ASP A 379 -25.69 -7.84 -2.85
CA ASP A 379 -25.67 -9.10 -2.10
C ASP A 379 -25.97 -10.33 -2.96
N ASN A 380 -26.69 -10.15 -4.08
CA ASN A 380 -27.14 -11.26 -4.90
C ASN A 380 -27.22 -10.92 -6.40
N ILE A 381 -26.28 -11.45 -7.18
CA ILE A 381 -26.25 -11.31 -8.64
C ILE A 381 -27.46 -11.92 -9.35
N LEU A 382 -28.29 -12.72 -8.67
CA LEU A 382 -29.55 -13.21 -9.24
C LEU A 382 -30.70 -12.20 -9.11
N ILE A 383 -30.49 -11.05 -8.48
CA ILE A 383 -31.51 -10.00 -8.34
C ILE A 383 -30.93 -8.75 -8.97
N TRP A 384 -31.67 -8.14 -9.91
CA TRP A 384 -31.22 -6.94 -10.60
C TRP A 384 -32.27 -5.86 -10.54
N HIS A 385 -31.81 -4.63 -10.35
CA HIS A 385 -32.62 -3.43 -10.44
C HIS A 385 -32.35 -2.78 -11.80
N ALA A 386 -33.42 -2.45 -12.52
CA ALA A 386 -33.32 -1.77 -13.80
C ALA A 386 -34.24 -0.54 -13.83
N PHE A 387 -33.93 0.38 -14.74
CA PHE A 387 -34.83 1.45 -15.11
C PHE A 387 -34.89 1.60 -16.62
N ILE A 388 -36.06 1.97 -17.11
CA ILE A 388 -36.37 2.24 -18.51
C ILE A 388 -36.95 3.66 -18.58
N LEU A 389 -36.34 4.51 -19.40
CA LEU A 389 -36.93 5.77 -19.81
C LEU A 389 -38.02 5.50 -20.84
N GLY A 390 -39.16 6.17 -20.68
CA GLY A 390 -40.25 6.10 -21.63
C GLY A 390 -39.79 6.47 -23.05
N PRO A 391 -40.17 5.70 -24.08
CA PRO A 391 -39.78 6.03 -25.45
C PRO A 391 -40.34 7.38 -25.89
N SER A 392 -39.56 8.14 -26.67
CA SER A 392 -40.01 9.38 -27.31
C SER A 392 -41.20 9.13 -28.23
N ASP A 393 -42.03 10.15 -28.44
CA ASP A 393 -43.24 10.08 -29.28
C ASP A 393 -44.31 9.09 -28.77
N THR A 394 -44.21 8.67 -27.49
CA THR A 394 -45.21 7.82 -26.84
C THR A 394 -45.84 8.53 -25.64
N PRO A 395 -47.03 8.10 -25.18
CA PRO A 395 -47.64 8.65 -23.96
C PRO A 395 -46.79 8.45 -22.69
N PHE A 396 -45.79 7.56 -22.75
CA PHE A 396 -44.87 7.27 -21.66
C PHE A 396 -43.64 8.17 -21.64
N GLU A 397 -43.46 9.05 -22.63
CA GLU A 397 -42.36 10.00 -22.72
C GLU A 397 -42.17 10.79 -21.41
N ASP A 398 -40.91 11.13 -21.08
CA ASP A 398 -40.46 11.71 -19.81
C ASP A 398 -40.66 10.82 -18.56
N GLY A 399 -41.25 9.63 -18.69
CA GLY A 399 -41.39 8.66 -17.61
C GLY A 399 -40.08 7.94 -17.26
N THR A 400 -39.88 7.64 -15.97
CA THR A 400 -38.76 6.82 -15.49
C THR A 400 -39.30 5.61 -14.73
N PHE A 401 -39.34 4.45 -15.39
CA PHE A 401 -39.99 3.25 -14.85
C PHE A 401 -38.97 2.28 -14.30
N ARG A 402 -39.14 1.87 -13.03
CA ARG A 402 -38.22 0.96 -12.32
C ARG A 402 -38.70 -0.47 -12.40
N LEU A 403 -37.77 -1.40 -12.60
CA LEU A 403 -38.04 -2.83 -12.72
C LEU A 403 -37.15 -3.63 -11.76
N LEU A 404 -37.68 -4.79 -11.35
CA LEU A 404 -36.95 -5.82 -10.64
C LEU A 404 -36.91 -7.09 -11.50
N LEU A 405 -35.70 -7.60 -11.72
CA LEU A 405 -35.47 -8.86 -12.42
C LEU A 405 -34.94 -9.89 -11.42
N GLU A 406 -35.64 -11.01 -11.30
CA GLU A 406 -35.29 -12.12 -10.43
C GLU A 406 -34.93 -13.34 -11.28
N PHE A 407 -33.65 -13.68 -11.26
CA PHE A 407 -33.07 -14.82 -11.95
C PHE A 407 -33.04 -16.04 -11.04
N THR A 408 -33.04 -17.23 -11.64
CA THR A 408 -32.82 -18.49 -10.94
C THR A 408 -31.54 -19.15 -11.43
N GLU A 409 -31.10 -20.21 -10.74
CA GLU A 409 -29.98 -21.07 -11.19
C GLU A 409 -30.28 -21.84 -12.49
N SER A 410 -31.47 -21.69 -13.06
CA SER A 410 -31.81 -22.23 -14.36
C SER A 410 -31.55 -21.24 -15.51
N TYR A 411 -31.19 -19.99 -15.24
CA TYR A 411 -30.84 -19.02 -16.28
C TYR A 411 -29.55 -19.44 -17.02
N PRO A 412 -29.44 -19.33 -18.36
CA PRO A 412 -30.41 -18.77 -19.30
C PRO A 412 -31.40 -19.79 -19.89
N ASN A 413 -31.45 -21.04 -19.41
CA ASN A 413 -32.38 -22.03 -19.93
C ASN A 413 -33.85 -21.72 -19.59
N LYS A 414 -34.07 -21.03 -18.46
CA LYS A 414 -35.37 -20.46 -18.09
C LYS A 414 -35.29 -18.92 -18.04
N PRO A 415 -36.38 -18.22 -18.42
CA PRO A 415 -36.44 -16.77 -18.31
C PRO A 415 -36.37 -16.30 -16.85
N PRO A 416 -35.93 -15.06 -16.58
CA PRO A 416 -36.14 -14.42 -15.28
C PRO A 416 -37.60 -14.02 -15.09
N SER A 417 -37.99 -13.85 -13.83
CA SER A 417 -39.21 -13.11 -13.49
C SER A 417 -38.91 -11.62 -13.58
N VAL A 418 -39.76 -10.85 -14.27
CA VAL A 418 -39.59 -9.40 -14.43
C VAL A 418 -40.88 -8.70 -14.07
N ARG A 419 -40.78 -7.67 -13.24
CA ARG A 419 -41.91 -6.84 -12.83
C ARG A 419 -41.52 -5.37 -12.72
N PHE A 420 -42.48 -4.48 -13.01
CA PHE A 420 -42.38 -3.09 -12.65
C PHE A 420 -42.56 -2.92 -11.14
N THR A 421 -41.71 -2.10 -10.55
CA THR A 421 -41.84 -1.63 -9.16
C THR A 421 -42.52 -0.26 -9.10
N SER A 422 -42.42 0.52 -10.19
CA SER A 422 -43.29 1.66 -10.43
C SER A 422 -44.72 1.19 -10.71
N LYS A 423 -45.72 1.99 -10.32
CA LYS A 423 -47.10 1.77 -10.77
C LYS A 423 -47.17 1.97 -12.28
N MET A 424 -47.89 1.09 -12.98
CA MET A 424 -47.99 1.10 -14.43
C MET A 424 -49.45 0.96 -14.88
N PHE A 425 -49.90 1.88 -15.74
CA PHE A 425 -51.16 1.76 -16.47
C PHE A 425 -50.88 1.40 -17.93
N HIS A 426 -50.83 0.10 -18.25
CA HIS A 426 -50.45 -0.40 -19.57
C HIS A 426 -51.22 -1.67 -19.94
N PRO A 427 -51.66 -1.87 -21.20
CA PRO A 427 -52.44 -3.05 -21.62
C PRO A 427 -51.80 -4.40 -21.27
N ASN A 428 -50.47 -4.51 -21.30
CA ASN A 428 -49.73 -5.74 -21.05
C ASN A 428 -49.04 -5.82 -19.67
N VAL A 429 -49.41 -4.97 -18.71
CA VAL A 429 -48.87 -5.01 -17.34
C VAL A 429 -49.99 -5.31 -16.34
N TYR A 430 -49.76 -6.30 -15.47
CA TYR A 430 -50.68 -6.69 -14.39
C TYR A 430 -50.67 -5.67 -13.23
N ALA A 431 -51.67 -5.75 -12.36
CA ALA A 431 -51.80 -4.83 -11.21
C ALA A 431 -50.65 -4.94 -10.20
N ASP A 432 -49.99 -6.10 -10.12
CA ASP A 432 -48.81 -6.35 -9.28
C ASP A 432 -47.48 -5.95 -9.97
N GLY A 433 -47.55 -5.38 -11.17
CA GLY A 433 -46.40 -4.98 -11.99
C GLY A 433 -45.84 -6.10 -12.87
N GLY A 434 -46.37 -7.32 -12.81
CA GLY A 434 -45.97 -8.41 -13.70
C GLY A 434 -46.18 -8.05 -15.18
N ILE A 435 -45.31 -8.55 -16.05
CA ILE A 435 -45.35 -8.21 -17.49
C ILE A 435 -45.81 -9.43 -18.29
N CYS A 436 -46.84 -9.24 -19.12
CA CYS A 436 -47.25 -10.22 -20.11
C CYS A 436 -46.49 -9.98 -21.43
N LEU A 437 -45.35 -10.63 -21.59
CA LEU A 437 -44.49 -10.54 -22.77
C LEU A 437 -44.04 -11.93 -23.22
N ASP A 438 -44.28 -12.28 -24.48
CA ASP A 438 -44.06 -13.63 -25.01
C ASP A 438 -42.63 -14.15 -24.84
N ILE A 439 -41.62 -13.27 -24.96
CA ILE A 439 -40.23 -13.67 -24.79
C ILE A 439 -39.93 -14.09 -23.35
N LEU A 440 -40.68 -13.63 -22.35
CA LEU A 440 -40.55 -14.05 -20.94
C LEU A 440 -41.36 -15.31 -20.62
N GLN A 441 -42.10 -15.85 -21.60
CA GLN A 441 -42.99 -17.00 -21.45
C GLN A 441 -42.65 -18.07 -22.51
N ASN A 442 -43.53 -18.23 -23.50
CA ASN A 442 -43.49 -19.34 -24.46
C ASN A 442 -42.44 -19.16 -25.57
N ARG A 443 -41.95 -17.93 -25.81
CA ARG A 443 -40.94 -17.62 -26.83
C ARG A 443 -39.57 -17.29 -26.25
N TRP A 444 -39.29 -17.76 -25.03
CA TRP A 444 -37.98 -17.59 -24.40
C TRP A 444 -36.88 -18.34 -25.18
N SER A 445 -35.75 -17.67 -25.38
CA SER A 445 -34.52 -18.27 -25.93
C SER A 445 -33.34 -17.98 -24.99
N PRO A 446 -32.49 -18.97 -24.68
CA PRO A 446 -31.26 -18.77 -23.90
C PRO A 446 -30.23 -17.82 -24.55
N THR A 447 -30.48 -17.40 -25.79
CA THR A 447 -29.68 -16.38 -26.48
C THR A 447 -29.97 -14.98 -25.97
N TYR A 448 -31.16 -14.70 -25.44
CA TYR A 448 -31.51 -13.39 -24.90
C TYR A 448 -30.68 -13.08 -23.65
N ASP A 449 -30.04 -11.91 -23.66
CA ASP A 449 -29.35 -11.35 -22.51
C ASP A 449 -30.22 -10.29 -21.82
N VAL A 450 -29.72 -9.72 -20.71
CA VAL A 450 -30.43 -8.69 -19.95
C VAL A 450 -30.76 -7.46 -20.80
N SER A 451 -29.87 -7.10 -21.73
CA SER A 451 -30.07 -5.97 -22.66
C SER A 451 -31.26 -6.22 -23.59
N ALA A 452 -31.34 -7.39 -24.21
CA ALA A 452 -32.43 -7.78 -25.10
C ALA A 452 -33.79 -7.82 -24.38
N ILE A 453 -33.82 -8.31 -23.13
CA ILE A 453 -35.03 -8.35 -22.31
C ILE A 453 -35.55 -6.94 -22.07
N LEU A 454 -34.71 -6.03 -21.57
CA LEU A 454 -35.10 -4.66 -21.24
C LEU A 454 -35.49 -3.86 -22.48
N THR A 455 -34.78 -4.07 -23.59
CA THR A 455 -35.10 -3.43 -24.88
C THR A 455 -36.49 -3.86 -25.36
N SER A 456 -36.80 -5.16 -25.26
CA SER A 456 -38.13 -5.68 -25.63
C SER A 456 -39.25 -5.14 -24.75
N ILE A 457 -38.97 -4.90 -23.46
CA ILE A 457 -39.93 -4.26 -22.54
C ILE A 457 -40.12 -2.77 -22.89
N GLN A 458 -39.05 -2.07 -23.27
CA GLN A 458 -39.15 -0.68 -23.72
C GLN A 458 -39.97 -0.57 -25.02
N SER A 459 -39.75 -1.45 -25.99
CA SER A 459 -40.57 -1.50 -27.21
C SER A 459 -42.04 -1.85 -26.94
N LEU A 460 -42.32 -2.67 -25.92
CA LEU A 460 -43.69 -3.00 -25.52
C LEU A 460 -44.49 -1.77 -25.05
N LEU A 461 -43.82 -0.74 -24.51
CA LEU A 461 -44.48 0.51 -24.10
C LEU A 461 -44.96 1.35 -25.29
N ASP A 462 -44.28 1.23 -26.42
CA ASP A 462 -44.63 1.90 -27.68
C ASP A 462 -45.77 1.15 -28.40
N GLU A 463 -45.59 -0.16 -28.59
CA GLU A 463 -46.53 -1.02 -29.31
C GLU A 463 -47.16 -2.09 -28.40
N PRO A 464 -48.23 -1.75 -27.64
CA PRO A 464 -48.91 -2.71 -26.78
C PRO A 464 -49.68 -3.77 -27.58
N ASN A 465 -49.64 -5.01 -27.10
CA ASN A 465 -50.46 -6.09 -27.63
C ASN A 465 -51.85 -6.10 -26.99
N VAL A 466 -52.83 -5.53 -27.69
CA VAL A 466 -54.23 -5.45 -27.22
C VAL A 466 -55.06 -6.71 -27.49
N SER A 467 -54.54 -7.72 -28.19
CA SER A 467 -55.27 -8.96 -28.49
C SER A 467 -55.40 -9.89 -27.28
N SER A 468 -54.43 -9.82 -26.36
CA SER A 468 -54.40 -10.59 -25.10
C SER A 468 -53.88 -9.73 -23.95
N PRO A 469 -54.67 -8.74 -23.49
CA PRO A 469 -54.20 -7.78 -22.49
C PRO A 469 -54.15 -8.38 -21.09
N ALA A 470 -53.13 -7.99 -20.32
CA ALA A 470 -53.05 -8.22 -18.88
C ALA A 470 -53.95 -7.27 -18.09
N ASN A 471 -54.16 -6.06 -18.64
CA ASN A 471 -55.04 -5.04 -18.11
C ASN A 471 -56.11 -4.69 -19.14
N SER A 472 -57.28 -5.31 -19.01
CA SER A 472 -58.41 -5.14 -19.93
C SER A 472 -58.93 -3.71 -19.98
N GLU A 473 -58.85 -2.96 -18.88
CA GLU A 473 -59.28 -1.56 -18.85
C GLU A 473 -58.36 -0.67 -19.69
N ALA A 474 -57.04 -0.80 -19.50
CA ALA A 474 -56.06 -0.07 -20.28
C ALA A 474 -56.17 -0.41 -21.78
N ALA A 475 -56.39 -1.68 -22.13
CA ALA A 475 -56.58 -2.12 -23.51
C ALA A 475 -57.86 -1.58 -24.15
N ASN A 476 -58.99 -1.60 -23.41
CA ASN A 476 -60.26 -1.06 -23.91
C ASN A 476 -60.16 0.45 -24.15
N LEU A 477 -59.58 1.20 -23.20
CA LEU A 477 -59.36 2.64 -23.38
C LEU A 477 -58.40 2.94 -24.54
N TYR A 478 -57.34 2.15 -24.70
CA TYR A 478 -56.41 2.28 -25.82
C TYR A 478 -57.14 2.17 -27.18
N GLN A 479 -58.12 1.26 -27.30
CA GLN A 479 -58.89 1.05 -28.53
C GLN A 479 -60.06 2.03 -28.73
N THR A 480 -60.80 2.35 -27.66
CA THR A 480 -62.08 3.08 -27.76
C THR A 480 -61.96 4.57 -27.45
N ASN A 481 -61.02 4.98 -26.59
CA ASN A 481 -60.87 6.37 -26.15
C ASN A 481 -59.40 6.70 -25.85
N ARG A 482 -58.65 6.94 -26.93
CA ARG A 482 -57.23 7.23 -26.87
C ARG A 482 -56.87 8.41 -25.96
N ARG A 483 -57.70 9.45 -25.95
CA ARG A 483 -57.47 10.66 -25.15
C ARG A 483 -57.54 10.38 -23.65
N GLU A 484 -58.50 9.59 -23.20
CA GLU A 484 -58.61 9.20 -21.79
C GLU A 484 -57.50 8.23 -21.38
N TYR A 485 -57.11 7.32 -22.28
CA TYR A 485 -55.94 6.46 -22.07
C TYR A 485 -54.68 7.29 -21.82
N GLU A 486 -54.37 8.23 -22.71
CA GLU A 486 -53.18 9.10 -22.60
C GLU A 486 -53.20 9.95 -21.32
N LYS A 487 -54.37 10.45 -20.91
CA LYS A 487 -54.53 11.17 -19.65
C LYS A 487 -54.12 10.32 -18.43
N ARG A 488 -54.51 9.04 -18.39
CA ARG A 488 -54.15 8.12 -17.31
C ARG A 488 -52.69 7.70 -17.36
N VAL A 489 -52.13 7.51 -18.55
CA VAL A 489 -50.70 7.23 -18.72
C VAL A 489 -49.88 8.44 -18.24
N LYS A 490 -50.30 9.67 -18.53
CA LYS A 490 -49.62 10.87 -18.02
C LYS A 490 -49.57 10.92 -16.49
N THR A 491 -50.66 10.55 -15.80
CA THR A 491 -50.63 10.40 -14.34
C THR A 491 -49.64 9.33 -13.88
N THR A 492 -49.48 8.25 -14.66
CA THR A 492 -48.48 7.20 -14.40
C THR A 492 -47.05 7.72 -14.56
N VAL A 493 -46.79 8.52 -15.60
CA VAL A 493 -45.52 9.22 -15.83
C VAL A 493 -45.18 10.13 -14.65
N GLU A 494 -46.11 10.98 -14.22
CA GLU A 494 -45.91 11.89 -13.08
C GLU A 494 -45.64 11.13 -11.77
N GLN A 495 -46.32 9.99 -11.54
CA GLN A 495 -46.06 9.14 -10.38
C GLN A 495 -44.68 8.48 -10.42
N SER A 496 -44.14 8.22 -11.60
CA SER A 496 -42.82 7.59 -11.78
C SER A 496 -41.68 8.45 -11.21
N TRP A 497 -41.84 9.78 -11.19
CA TRP A 497 -40.86 10.73 -10.67
C TRP A 497 -40.75 10.72 -9.14
N ASN A 498 -41.83 10.36 -8.44
CA ASN A 498 -41.95 10.50 -6.99
C ASN A 498 -41.62 9.23 -6.19
N ALA A 499 -41.21 8.14 -6.85
CA ALA A 499 -40.87 6.91 -6.15
C ALA A 499 -39.59 7.12 -5.31
N GLU A 500 -39.66 6.90 -4.00
CA GLU A 500 -38.54 7.12 -3.07
C GLU A 500 -37.25 6.37 -3.51
N PRO A 501 -36.07 6.97 -3.32
CA PRO A 501 -34.79 6.40 -3.73
C PRO A 501 -34.30 5.39 -2.68
N THR A 502 -34.84 4.18 -2.66
CA THR A 502 -34.14 3.08 -2.00
C THR A 502 -33.08 2.54 -2.97
N LEU A 503 -31.81 2.85 -2.67
CA LEU A 503 -30.55 2.37 -3.29
C LEU A 503 -29.99 3.10 -4.54
N ALA A 504 -30.47 4.29 -4.90
CA ALA A 504 -29.98 5.03 -6.09
C ALA A 504 -28.73 5.92 -5.87
N SER A 505 -27.84 5.62 -4.92
CA SER A 505 -26.62 6.45 -4.71
C SER A 505 -25.43 6.12 -5.63
N ASN A 506 -25.52 5.06 -6.44
CA ASN A 506 -24.38 4.55 -7.23
C ASN A 506 -24.55 4.56 -8.76
N LEU A 507 -25.66 5.06 -9.29
CA LEU A 507 -25.88 5.12 -10.75
C LEU A 507 -25.83 6.58 -11.20
N ARG A 508 -24.67 7.02 -11.68
CA ARG A 508 -24.56 8.25 -12.48
C ARG A 508 -24.76 7.87 -13.94
N ILE A 509 -25.83 8.38 -14.55
CA ILE A 509 -26.03 8.41 -16.00
C ILE A 509 -25.00 9.38 -16.61
#